data_AF-A0A2V7N7X9-F1
#
_entry.id   AF-A0A2V7N7X9-F1
#
_cell.length_a   1.000
_cell.length_b   1.000
_cell.length_c   1.000
_cell.angle_alpha   90.00
_cell.angle_beta   90.00
_cell.angle_gamma   90.00
#
_symmetry.space_group_name_H-M   'P 1'
#
loop_
_entity.id
_entity.type
_entity.pdbx_description
1 polymer ?
#
loop_
_entity_poly.entity_id
_entity_poly.type
_entity_poly.pdbx_seq_one_letter_code
_entity_poly.pdbx_strand_id
1 'polypeptide(L)'
;MGCLVSLLILVGALYYGFSIGEVYFRYYRLLDEMGTQARLAAALDDGTIQRRIQAAVQEIGLPEAAGNVRIVRRGSPREIQIYTQYSETVDLPLFHHTFTLHPNVTQPM
;
A
#
# COMPACT_ATOMS: atom_id res chain seq x y z
N MET A 1 -37.72 -12.17 -15.70
CA MET A 1 -36.48 -12.88 -15.34
C MET A 1 -35.23 -11.99 -15.29
N GLY A 2 -35.16 -10.85 -15.99
CA GLY A 2 -33.95 -10.00 -16.02
C GLY A 2 -33.64 -9.24 -14.73
N CYS A 3 -34.65 -8.73 -14.01
CA CYS A 3 -34.41 -7.89 -12.83
C CYS A 3 -33.67 -8.63 -11.69
N LEU A 4 -34.03 -9.89 -11.43
CA LEU A 4 -33.44 -10.68 -10.35
C LEU A 4 -31.99 -11.08 -10.66
N VAL A 5 -31.67 -11.38 -11.93
CA VAL A 5 -30.31 -11.67 -12.38
C VAL A 5 -29.43 -10.41 -12.31
N SER A 6 -29.92 -9.26 -12.76
CA SER A 6 -29.19 -7.99 -12.65
C SER A 6 -28.92 -7.60 -11.19
N LEU A 7 -29.89 -7.80 -10.29
CA LEU A 7 -29.72 -7.56 -8.86
C LEU A 7 -28.66 -8.48 -8.25
N LEU A 8 -28.67 -9.77 -8.60
CA LEU A 8 -27.66 -10.73 -8.16
C LEU A 8 -26.25 -10.34 -8.64
N ILE A 9 -26.11 -9.95 -9.91
CA ILE A 9 -24.82 -9.50 -10.46
C ILE A 9 -24.35 -8.23 -9.75
N LEU A 10 -25.25 -7.27 -9.51
CA LEU A 10 -24.92 -6.02 -8.83
C LEU A 10 -24.50 -6.25 -7.37
N VAL A 11 -25.24 -7.06 -6.63
CA VAL A 11 -24.90 -7.41 -5.23
C VAL A 11 -23.60 -8.20 -5.18
N GLY A 12 -23.39 -9.14 -6.09
CA GLY A 12 -22.13 -9.86 -6.23
C GLY A 12 -20.98 -8.89 -6.51
N ALA A 13 -21.10 -8.04 -7.52
CA ALA A 13 -20.08 -7.06 -7.87
C ALA A 13 -19.77 -6.09 -6.71
N LEU A 14 -20.77 -5.67 -5.93
CA LEU A 14 -20.54 -4.85 -4.74
C LEU A 14 -19.82 -5.64 -3.65
N TYR A 15 -20.27 -6.86 -3.37
CA TYR A 15 -19.67 -7.71 -2.34
C TYR A 15 -18.19 -8.01 -2.62
N TYR A 16 -17.88 -8.44 -3.85
CA TYR A 16 -16.50 -8.75 -4.26
C TYR A 16 -15.69 -7.48 -4.55
N GLY A 17 -16.30 -6.47 -5.17
CA GLY A 17 -15.64 -5.23 -5.58
C GLY A 17 -15.24 -4.35 -4.41
N PHE A 18 -16.02 -4.31 -3.33
CA PHE A 18 -15.68 -3.50 -2.15
C PHE A 18 -14.45 -4.06 -1.42
N SER A 19 -14.38 -5.38 -1.26
CA SER A 19 -13.24 -6.04 -0.60
C SER A 19 -11.93 -5.90 -1.41
N ILE A 20 -11.98 -6.08 -2.73
CA ILE A 20 -10.80 -5.89 -3.59
C ILE A 20 -10.41 -4.41 -3.66
N GLY A 21 -11.39 -3.50 -3.75
CA GLY A 21 -11.16 -2.06 -3.81
C GLY A 21 -10.44 -1.52 -2.57
N GLU A 22 -10.78 -2.04 -1.39
CA GLU A 22 -10.15 -1.63 -0.13
C GLU A 22 -8.64 -1.93 -0.09
N VAL A 23 -8.22 -3.11 -0.52
CA VAL A 23 -6.79 -3.51 -0.58
C VAL A 23 -6.00 -2.57 -1.48
N TYR A 24 -6.49 -2.30 -2.69
CA TYR A 24 -5.84 -1.36 -3.60
C TYR A 24 -5.80 0.06 -3.03
N PHE A 25 -6.86 0.49 -2.36
CA PHE A 25 -6.92 1.82 -1.76
C PHE A 25 -5.91 1.98 -0.63
N ARG A 26 -5.75 0.98 0.25
CA ARG A 26 -4.72 0.95 1.30
C ARG A 26 -3.30 0.95 0.71
N TYR A 27 -3.08 0.19 -0.36
CA TYR A 27 -1.82 0.20 -1.10
C TYR A 27 -1.45 1.60 -1.63
N TYR A 28 -2.41 2.30 -2.27
CA TYR A 28 -2.17 3.66 -2.77
C TYR A 28 -1.94 4.68 -1.65
N ARG A 29 -2.65 4.56 -0.51
CA ARG A 29 -2.40 5.41 0.66
C ARG A 29 -0.98 5.26 1.19
N LEU A 30 -0.47 4.03 1.27
CA LEU A 30 0.91 3.80 1.69
C LEU A 30 1.92 4.43 0.71
N LEU A 31 1.70 4.26 -0.60
CA LEU A 31 2.56 4.87 -1.62
C LEU A 31 2.62 6.40 -1.49
N ASP A 32 1.47 7.04 -1.28
CA ASP A 32 1.40 8.49 -1.13
C ASP A 32 2.16 8.97 0.14
N GLU A 33 1.97 8.27 1.26
CA GLU A 33 2.68 8.58 2.49
C GLU A 33 4.19 8.38 2.35
N MET A 34 4.63 7.28 1.73
CA MET A 34 6.04 7.05 1.39
C MET A 34 6.60 8.18 0.52
N GLY A 35 5.83 8.68 -0.46
CA GLY A 35 6.20 9.83 -1.27
C GLY A 35 6.32 11.12 -0.49
N THR A 36 5.42 11.37 0.46
CA THR A 36 5.51 12.52 1.36
C THR A 36 6.77 12.47 2.21
N GLN A 37 7.08 11.30 2.79
CA GLN A 37 8.32 11.14 3.57
C GLN A 37 9.58 11.22 2.68
N ALA A 38 9.56 10.68 1.45
CA ALA A 38 10.66 10.78 0.49
C ALA A 38 10.96 12.24 0.11
N ARG A 39 9.93 13.07 -0.07
CA ARG A 39 10.10 14.52 -0.33
C ARG A 39 10.72 15.26 0.87
N LEU A 40 10.38 14.85 2.09
CA LEU A 40 10.93 15.44 3.32
C LEU A 40 12.27 14.84 3.73
N ALA A 41 12.75 13.80 3.04
CA ALA A 41 13.92 13.05 3.45
C ALA A 41 15.24 13.83 3.35
N ALA A 42 15.25 14.97 2.65
CA ALA A 42 16.39 15.88 2.68
C ALA A 42 16.60 16.53 4.06
N ALA A 43 15.53 16.64 4.85
CA ALA A 43 15.52 17.25 6.17
C ALA A 43 15.34 16.24 7.33
N LEU A 44 15.13 14.96 7.02
CA LEU A 44 14.83 13.92 8.01
C LEU A 44 15.85 12.78 7.97
N ASP A 45 16.14 12.23 9.14
CA ASP A 45 16.91 11.00 9.29
C ASP A 45 16.09 9.76 8.90
N ASP A 46 16.78 8.72 8.45
CA ASP A 46 16.17 7.45 8.03
C ASP A 46 15.32 6.80 9.14
N GLY A 47 15.77 6.88 10.40
CA GLY A 47 15.01 6.34 11.54
C GLY A 47 13.68 7.08 11.79
N THR A 48 13.64 8.39 11.51
CA THR A 48 12.41 9.18 11.62
C THR A 48 11.44 8.83 10.49
N ILE A 49 11.95 8.71 9.26
CA ILE A 49 11.17 8.29 8.09
C ILE A 49 10.55 6.90 8.34
N GLN A 50 11.36 5.96 8.83
CA GLN A 50 10.90 4.60 9.14
C GLN A 50 9.79 4.59 10.20
N ARG A 51 9.97 5.32 11.32
CA ARG A 51 8.93 5.42 12.36
C ARG A 51 7.62 6.02 11.85
N ARG A 52 7.70 7.04 10.98
CA ARG A 52 6.52 7.67 10.40
C ARG A 52 5.78 6.74 9.45
N ILE A 53 6.52 6.02 8.59
CA ILE A 53 5.91 5.03 7.70
C ILE A 53 5.30 3.87 8.51
N GLN A 54 5.96 3.42 9.59
CA GLN A 54 5.39 2.41 10.49
C GLN A 54 4.09 2.89 11.15
N ALA A 55 4.03 4.13 11.62
CA ALA A 55 2.81 4.71 12.18
C ALA A 55 1.69 4.77 11.13
N ALA A 56 2.00 5.18 9.91
CA ALA A 56 1.05 5.20 8.81
C ALA A 56 0.54 3.79 8.43
N VAL A 57 1.42 2.79 8.41
CA VAL A 57 1.04 1.38 8.17
C VAL A 57 0.04 0.90 9.20
N GLN A 58 0.26 1.22 10.48
CA GLN A 58 -0.67 0.88 11.56
C GLN A 58 -2.01 1.61 11.40
N GLU A 59 -1.99 2.88 11.02
CA GLU A 59 -3.21 3.68 10.80
C GLU A 59 -4.02 3.20 9.59
N ILE A 60 -3.36 2.79 8.50
CA ILE A 60 -3.99 2.26 7.29
C ILE A 60 -4.55 0.84 7.54
N GLY A 61 -4.05 0.14 8.57
CA GLY A 61 -4.42 -1.24 8.86
C GLY A 61 -3.70 -2.26 7.96
N LEU A 62 -2.51 -1.90 7.49
CA LEU A 62 -1.66 -2.80 6.71
C LEU A 62 -0.86 -3.74 7.64
N PRO A 63 -0.42 -4.91 7.13
CA PRO A 63 0.41 -5.81 7.92
C PRO A 63 1.71 -5.12 8.36
N GLU A 64 2.24 -5.49 9.53
CA GLU A 64 3.48 -4.89 10.06
C GLU A 64 4.66 -5.02 9.09
N ALA A 65 4.67 -6.07 8.25
CA ALA A 65 5.65 -6.25 7.19
C ALA A 65 5.72 -5.04 6.22
N ALA A 66 4.60 -4.35 5.97
CA ALA A 66 4.56 -3.14 5.14
C ALA A 66 5.32 -1.96 5.78
N GLY A 67 5.46 -1.96 7.11
CA GLY A 67 6.23 -0.96 7.85
C GLY A 67 7.73 -1.21 7.85
N ASN A 68 8.17 -2.39 7.39
CA ASN A 68 9.59 -2.72 7.20
C ASN A 68 10.08 -2.13 5.88
N VAL A 69 10.21 -0.80 5.85
CA VAL A 69 10.73 -0.06 4.71
C VAL A 69 12.25 -0.09 4.69
N ARG A 70 12.81 -0.16 3.48
CA ARG A 70 14.23 -0.01 3.23
C ARG A 70 14.46 1.29 2.49
N ILE A 71 15.37 2.08 3.04
CA ILE A 71 15.72 3.41 2.54
C ILE A 71 17.12 3.33 1.94
N VAL A 72 17.26 3.77 0.69
CA VAL A 72 18.53 3.81 -0.03
C VAL A 72 18.73 5.22 -0.55
N ARG A 73 19.79 5.89 -0.10
CA ARG A 73 20.21 7.20 -0.59
C ARG A 73 21.34 7.02 -1.60
N ARG A 74 21.13 7.45 -2.85
CA ARG A 74 22.16 7.46 -3.90
C ARG A 74 22.73 8.87 -4.04
N GLY A 75 24.04 8.97 -4.23
CA GLY A 75 24.73 10.27 -4.36
C GLY A 75 24.90 10.76 -5.80
N SER A 76 24.69 9.90 -6.81
CA SER A 76 24.86 10.25 -8.23
C SER A 76 24.00 9.34 -9.13
N PRO A 77 22.84 9.80 -9.64
CA PRO A 77 22.16 11.05 -9.28
C PRO A 77 21.73 11.06 -7.80
N ARG A 78 21.56 12.26 -7.23
CA ARG A 78 21.16 12.42 -5.83
C ARG A 78 19.68 12.06 -5.71
N GLU A 79 19.41 10.85 -5.22
CA GLU A 79 18.06 10.30 -5.17
C GLU A 79 17.87 9.52 -3.86
N ILE A 80 16.64 9.52 -3.36
CA ILE A 80 16.21 8.60 -2.32
C ILE A 80 15.23 7.60 -2.89
N GLN A 81 15.46 6.34 -2.57
CA GLN A 81 14.56 5.26 -2.88
C GLN A 81 14.05 4.65 -1.57
N ILE A 82 12.74 4.63 -1.41
CA ILE A 82 12.06 3.97 -0.29
C ILE A 82 11.23 2.84 -0.88
N TYR A 83 11.49 1.62 -0.44
CA TYR A 83 10.75 0.45 -0.90
C TYR A 83 10.43 -0.50 0.24
N THR A 84 9.36 -1.27 0.08
CA THR A 84 9.00 -2.34 1.00
C THR A 84 8.35 -3.49 0.22
N GLN A 85 8.16 -4.62 0.88
CA GLN A 85 7.41 -5.75 0.36
C GLN A 85 6.51 -6.28 1.47
N TYR A 86 5.27 -6.55 1.13
CA TYR A 86 4.34 -7.22 2.04
C TYR A 86 3.35 -8.03 1.24
N SER A 87 2.70 -8.96 1.94
CA SER A 87 1.65 -9.77 1.37
C SER A 87 0.37 -9.52 2.14
N GLU A 88 -0.74 -9.39 1.42
CA GLU A 88 -2.07 -9.27 2.00
C GLU A 88 -2.92 -10.43 1.45
N THR A 89 -3.51 -11.19 2.36
CA THR A 89 -4.42 -12.29 2.01
C THR A 89 -5.84 -11.76 2.05
N VAL A 90 -6.53 -11.89 0.92
CA VAL A 90 -7.95 -11.56 0.85
C VAL A 90 -8.72 -12.86 0.93
N ASP A 91 -9.42 -13.04 2.05
CA ASP A 91 -10.27 -14.19 2.32
C ASP A 91 -11.73 -13.82 1.99
N LEU A 92 -12.18 -14.19 0.79
CA LEU A 92 -13.58 -14.17 0.41
C LEU A 92 -14.14 -15.60 0.41
N PRO A 93 -15.46 -15.79 0.65
CA PRO A 93 -16.09 -17.11 0.75
C PRO A 93 -15.86 -18.07 -0.44
N LEU A 94 -15.34 -17.56 -1.57
CA LEU A 94 -15.04 -18.30 -2.80
C LEU A 94 -13.66 -17.93 -3.40
N PHE A 95 -12.88 -17.06 -2.76
CA PHE A 95 -11.63 -16.54 -3.32
C PHE A 95 -10.62 -16.29 -2.20
N HIS A 96 -9.60 -17.15 -2.14
CA HIS A 96 -8.46 -17.00 -1.25
C HIS A 96 -7.25 -16.67 -2.12
N HIS A 97 -6.87 -15.39 -2.16
CA HIS A 97 -5.71 -14.97 -2.93
C HIS A 97 -4.79 -14.10 -2.08
N THR A 98 -3.52 -14.46 -2.09
CA THR A 98 -2.46 -13.70 -1.46
C THR A 98 -1.85 -12.79 -2.50
N PHE A 99 -2.04 -11.48 -2.32
CA PHE A 99 -1.43 -10.47 -3.17
C PHE A 99 -0.08 -10.07 -2.59
N THR A 100 1.00 -10.28 -3.35
CA THR A 100 2.33 -9.78 -2.98
C THR A 100 2.51 -8.38 -3.56
N LEU A 101 2.53 -7.38 -2.68
CA LEU A 101 2.61 -5.96 -3.02
C LEU A 101 4.03 -5.44 -2.78
N HIS A 102 4.51 -4.62 -3.72
CA HIS A 102 5.87 -4.08 -3.71
C HIS A 102 5.84 -2.54 -3.87
N PRO A 103 5.45 -1.79 -2.82
CA PRO A 103 5.51 -0.34 -2.88
C PRO A 103 6.94 0.14 -3.07
N ASN A 104 7.17 0.97 -4.07
CA ASN A 104 8.47 1.55 -4.38
C ASN A 104 8.29 3.00 -4.80
N VAL A 105 8.99 3.90 -4.10
CA VAL A 105 8.99 5.32 -4.38
C VAL A 105 10.43 5.79 -4.55
N THR A 106 10.69 6.47 -5.67
CA THR A 106 11.97 7.12 -5.96
C THR A 106 11.75 8.61 -6.11
N GLN A 107 12.54 9.41 -5.41
CA GLN A 107 12.45 10.87 -5.45
C GLN A 107 13.85 11.48 -5.62
N PRO A 108 14.03 12.44 -6.56
CA PRO A 108 15.26 13.23 -6.64
C PRO A 108 15.39 14.18 -5.44
N MET A 109 16.64 14.41 -5.00
CA MET A 109 17.01 15.26 -3.87
C MET A 109 17.85 16.47 -4.27
#